data_AF-A0A7C3F1G3-F1
#
_entry.id   AF-A0A7C3F1G3-F1
#
_cell.length_a   1.000
_cell.length_b   1.000
_cell.length_c   1.000
_cell.angle_alpha   90.00
_cell.angle_beta   90.00
_cell.angle_gamma   90.00
#
_symmetry.space_group_name_H-M   'P 1'
#
loop_
_entity.id
_entity.type
_entity.pdbx_description
1 polymer ?
#
loop_
_entity_poly.entity_id
_entity_poly.type
_entity_poly.pdbx_seq_one_letter_code
_entity_poly.pdbx_strand_id
1 'polypeptide(L)'
;MITEVFFDVETKTFFDESGASKPEELGISIVSLYRRTLDENLNEKEGKMYSFWENELPQMWDLFLDAQRIIGFNSIRFDVPALKPYSPPFFSKLPHFDILQEVKKVFGKRVSLDNIGRETLGITKIDNGANAVLYSQKGDNKSLSLLKKYCEADVDLTRRIYDFALKNKKLRFKDHWNNPQEIEVDFSYNKTEEKPQLGLF
;
A
#
# COMPACT_ATOMS: atom_id res chain seq x y z
N MET A 1 8.37 2.26 -20.70
CA MET A 1 8.50 1.59 -19.39
C MET A 1 7.51 2.23 -18.43
N ILE A 2 6.86 1.42 -17.59
CA ILE A 2 5.88 1.86 -16.60
C ILE A 2 6.51 1.72 -15.22
N THR A 3 6.55 2.79 -14.43
CA THR A 3 7.00 2.79 -13.03
C THR A 3 5.78 2.60 -12.12
N GLU A 4 5.87 1.58 -11.26
CA GLU A 4 4.91 1.34 -10.19
C GLU A 4 5.60 1.42 -8.83
N VAL A 5 4.92 1.99 -7.84
CA VAL A 5 5.37 2.01 -6.45
C VAL A 5 4.28 1.41 -5.57
N PHE A 6 4.62 0.38 -4.81
CA PHE A 6 3.77 -0.20 -3.77
C PHE A 6 4.25 0.33 -2.43
N PHE A 7 3.36 0.73 -1.52
CA PHE A 7 3.81 1.20 -0.20
C PHE A 7 2.81 0.89 0.91
N ASP A 8 3.33 0.89 2.13
CA ASP A 8 2.59 0.70 3.38
C ASP A 8 3.27 1.52 4.50
N VAL A 9 2.50 1.93 5.49
CA VAL A 9 2.94 2.79 6.58
C VAL A 9 2.58 2.18 7.93
N GLU A 10 3.58 2.13 8.81
CA GLU A 10 3.37 1.83 10.22
C GLU A 10 3.41 3.13 11.04
N THR A 11 2.54 3.21 12.05
CA THR A 11 2.43 4.38 12.92
C THR A 11 3.10 4.16 14.28
N LYS A 12 3.35 5.24 15.01
CA LYS A 12 3.94 5.20 16.36
C LYS A 12 2.93 4.83 17.45
N THR A 13 1.66 5.11 17.22
CA THR A 13 0.58 4.92 18.19
C THR A 13 -0.67 4.33 17.54
N PHE A 14 -1.50 3.65 18.34
CA PHE A 14 -2.84 3.22 17.94
C PHE A 14 -3.86 4.36 18.10
N PHE A 15 -4.93 4.35 17.31
CA PHE A 15 -6.07 5.26 17.50
C PHE A 15 -6.65 5.17 18.93
N ASP A 16 -6.85 3.94 19.42
CA ASP A 16 -7.47 3.70 20.73
C ASP A 16 -6.61 4.17 21.91
N GLU A 17 -5.29 4.25 21.74
CA GLU A 17 -4.33 4.67 22.78
C GLU A 17 -3.99 6.16 22.71
N SER A 18 -3.97 6.75 21.51
CA SER A 18 -3.58 8.15 21.28
C SER A 18 -4.70 9.16 21.54
N GLY A 19 -5.95 8.71 21.58
CA GLY A 19 -7.12 9.61 21.51
C GLY A 19 -7.25 10.31 20.15
N ALA A 20 -6.47 9.86 19.15
CA ALA A 20 -6.48 10.45 17.82
C ALA A 20 -7.83 10.21 17.14
N SER A 21 -8.28 11.23 16.43
CA SER A 21 -9.47 11.14 15.57
C SER A 21 -9.11 10.99 14.09
N LYS A 22 -7.83 11.25 13.75
CA LYS A 22 -7.35 11.29 12.37
C LYS A 22 -6.00 10.58 12.21
N PRO A 23 -5.72 9.98 11.03
CA PRO A 23 -4.44 9.32 10.78
C PRO A 23 -3.21 10.25 10.91
N GLU A 24 -3.36 11.54 10.58
CA GLU A 24 -2.29 12.55 10.66
C GLU A 24 -1.76 12.80 12.08
N GLU A 25 -2.49 12.36 13.11
CA GLU A 25 -2.14 12.52 14.53
C GLU A 25 -1.32 11.36 15.09
N LEU A 26 -1.23 10.22 14.39
CA LEU A 26 -0.65 8.98 14.93
C LEU A 26 0.89 8.97 14.96
N GLY A 27 1.52 9.82 14.13
CA GLY A 27 2.95 9.83 13.87
C GLY A 27 3.42 8.60 13.08
N ILE A 28 4.44 8.76 12.23
CA ILE A 28 4.96 7.67 11.40
C ILE A 28 6.15 7.02 12.08
N SER A 29 6.19 5.68 12.12
CA SER A 29 7.34 4.93 12.60
C SER A 29 8.25 4.53 11.44
N ILE A 30 7.69 3.84 10.44
CA ILE A 30 8.40 3.42 9.23
C ILE A 30 7.46 3.42 8.02
N VAL A 31 8.01 3.68 6.85
CA VAL A 31 7.37 3.44 5.56
C VAL A 31 8.19 2.45 4.79
N SER A 32 7.57 1.39 4.28
CA SER A 32 8.20 0.50 3.32
C SER A 32 7.57 0.71 1.95
N LEU A 33 8.38 0.56 0.90
CA LEU A 33 7.88 0.61 -0.47
C LEU A 33 8.66 -0.33 -1.37
N TYR A 34 7.97 -0.86 -2.38
CA TYR A 34 8.56 -1.60 -3.48
C TYR A 34 8.38 -0.80 -4.75
N ARG A 35 9.49 -0.35 -5.34
CA ARG A 35 9.48 0.37 -6.62
C ARG A 35 9.93 -0.56 -7.71
N ARG A 36 9.17 -0.63 -8.80
CA ARG A 36 9.49 -1.45 -9.97
C ARG A 36 9.26 -0.74 -11.29
N THR A 37 9.93 -1.23 -12.33
CA THR A 37 9.69 -0.83 -13.72
C THR A 37 9.24 -2.01 -14.56
N LEU A 38 8.20 -1.82 -15.35
CA LEU A 38 7.63 -2.81 -16.26
C LEU A 38 7.88 -2.41 -17.73
N ASP A 39 8.01 -3.41 -18.61
CA ASP A 39 7.92 -3.19 -20.05
C ASP A 39 6.47 -3.00 -20.53
N GLU A 40 6.29 -2.78 -21.83
CA GLU A 40 4.98 -2.61 -22.47
C GLU A 40 4.05 -3.83 -22.33
N ASN A 41 4.61 -5.01 -22.08
CA ASN A 41 3.88 -6.25 -21.86
C ASN A 41 3.68 -6.52 -20.36
N LEU A 42 3.92 -5.52 -19.50
CA LEU A 42 3.80 -5.58 -18.05
C LEU A 42 4.75 -6.61 -17.39
N ASN A 43 5.86 -6.97 -18.05
CA ASN A 43 6.88 -7.79 -17.43
C ASN A 43 7.83 -6.92 -16.59
N GLU A 44 8.07 -7.34 -15.36
CA GLU A 44 9.01 -6.66 -14.47
C GLU A 44 10.45 -6.78 -14.98
N LYS A 45 11.13 -5.64 -15.08
CA LYS A 45 12.55 -5.55 -15.47
C LYS A 45 13.45 -5.34 -14.27
N GLU A 46 13.03 -4.45 -13.39
CA GLU A 46 13.74 -4.08 -12.17
C GLU A 46 12.72 -3.85 -11.08
N GLY A 47 13.08 -4.24 -9.86
CA GLY A 47 12.25 -4.06 -8.68
C GLY A 47 13.10 -4.08 -7.43
N LYS A 48 12.82 -3.17 -6.49
CA LYS A 48 13.58 -3.06 -5.25
C LYS A 48 12.69 -2.61 -4.08
N MET A 49 12.88 -3.28 -2.95
CA MET A 49 12.30 -2.90 -1.66
C MET A 49 13.16 -1.84 -0.99
N TYR A 50 12.50 -0.85 -0.38
CA TYR A 50 13.08 0.21 0.41
C TYR A 50 12.27 0.37 1.70
N SER A 51 12.92 0.80 2.77
CA SER A 51 12.22 1.25 3.98
C SER A 51 12.90 2.48 4.54
N PHE A 52 12.08 3.40 5.02
CA PHE A 52 12.49 4.71 5.52
C PHE A 52 11.89 4.91 6.90
N TRP A 53 12.76 5.15 7.89
CA TRP A 53 12.33 5.63 9.19
C TRP A 53 11.82 7.07 9.07
N GLU A 54 11.12 7.56 10.08
CA GLU A 54 10.51 8.90 10.09
C GLU A 54 11.49 10.03 9.69
N ASN A 55 12.72 10.00 10.19
CA ASN A 55 13.77 10.99 9.88
C ASN A 55 14.34 10.85 8.45
N GLU A 56 14.03 9.75 7.77
CA GLU A 56 14.46 9.43 6.41
C GLU A 56 13.33 9.65 5.38
N LEU A 57 12.13 10.07 5.79
CA LEU A 57 11.04 10.35 4.85
C LEU A 57 11.38 11.40 3.77
N PRO A 58 12.18 12.46 4.03
CA PRO A 58 12.51 13.44 3.00
C PRO A 58 13.15 12.84 1.72
N GLN A 59 14.01 11.81 1.85
CA GLN A 59 14.66 11.14 0.71
C GLN A 59 13.74 10.15 -0.02
N MET A 60 12.60 9.80 0.57
CA MET A 60 11.66 8.83 0.02
C MET A 60 10.85 9.41 -1.16
N TRP A 61 10.50 10.70 -1.10
CA TRP A 61 9.53 11.31 -2.01
C TRP A 61 9.94 11.26 -3.49
N ASP A 62 11.25 11.31 -3.77
CA ASP A 62 11.79 11.24 -5.12
C ASP A 62 11.46 9.91 -5.82
N LEU A 63 11.27 8.83 -5.05
CA LEU A 63 10.93 7.50 -5.58
C LEU A 63 9.50 7.43 -6.15
N PHE A 64 8.64 8.40 -5.83
CA PHE A 64 7.25 8.45 -6.28
C PHE A 64 7.02 9.41 -7.47
N LEU A 65 7.97 10.29 -7.78
CA LEU A 65 7.75 11.40 -8.73
C LEU A 65 7.41 10.95 -10.15
N ASP A 66 8.05 9.88 -10.62
CA ASP A 66 7.85 9.33 -11.95
C ASP A 66 6.87 8.13 -11.98
N ALA A 67 6.27 7.79 -10.84
CA ALA A 67 5.34 6.67 -10.76
C ALA A 67 4.07 6.94 -11.57
N GLN A 68 3.78 6.09 -12.56
CA GLN A 68 2.52 6.12 -13.30
C GLN A 68 1.36 5.54 -12.46
N ARG A 69 1.68 4.77 -11.41
CA ARG A 69 0.71 4.27 -10.44
C ARG A 69 1.38 4.03 -9.09
N ILE A 70 0.72 4.51 -8.03
CA ILE A 70 1.13 4.27 -6.64
C ILE A 70 0.07 3.37 -6.00
N ILE A 71 0.44 2.15 -5.66
CA ILE A 71 -0.46 1.10 -5.18
C ILE A 71 -0.34 0.98 -3.66
N GLY A 72 -1.46 0.88 -2.98
CA GLY A 72 -1.50 0.53 -1.56
C GLY A 72 -2.80 -0.17 -1.18
N PHE A 73 -2.96 -0.46 0.11
CA PHE A 73 -4.15 -1.10 0.66
C PHE A 73 -4.78 -0.22 1.73
N ASN A 74 -5.97 0.35 1.46
CA ASN A 74 -6.56 1.40 2.29
C ASN A 74 -5.72 2.70 2.36
N SER A 75 -4.74 2.84 1.45
CA SER A 75 -3.76 3.92 1.46
C SER A 75 -4.35 5.30 1.23
N ILE A 76 -5.38 5.44 0.40
CA ILE A 76 -6.02 6.73 0.16
C ILE A 76 -6.71 7.25 1.42
N ARG A 77 -7.23 6.35 2.26
CA ARG A 77 -7.98 6.70 3.48
C ARG A 77 -7.14 6.71 4.74
N PHE A 78 -5.98 6.06 4.75
CA PHE A 78 -5.13 5.92 5.93
C PHE A 78 -3.72 6.44 5.68
N ASP A 79 -2.92 5.75 4.89
CA ASP A 79 -1.49 6.02 4.71
C ASP A 79 -1.21 7.42 4.14
N VAL A 80 -1.92 7.84 3.09
CA VAL A 80 -1.76 9.16 2.48
C VAL A 80 -2.13 10.27 3.48
N PRO A 81 -3.27 10.21 4.21
CA PRO A 81 -3.52 11.11 5.33
C PRO A 81 -2.49 11.05 6.46
N ALA A 82 -2.00 9.86 6.84
CA ALA A 82 -1.02 9.70 7.92
C ALA A 82 0.32 10.36 7.57
N LEU A 83 0.71 10.31 6.29
CA LEU A 83 1.91 10.94 5.75
C LEU A 83 1.77 12.46 5.56
N LYS A 84 0.56 13.02 5.62
CA LYS A 84 0.30 14.44 5.32
C LYS A 84 1.18 15.43 6.10
N PRO A 85 1.51 15.23 7.40
CA PRO A 85 2.42 16.12 8.13
C PRO A 85 3.85 16.14 7.59
N TYR A 86 4.26 15.09 6.87
CA TYR A 86 5.63 14.86 6.38
C TYR A 86 5.73 15.07 4.87
N SER A 87 4.64 14.83 4.14
CA SER A 87 4.64 14.75 2.69
C SER A 87 4.62 16.12 2.02
N PRO A 88 5.31 16.28 0.88
CA PRO A 88 5.19 17.47 0.07
C PRO A 88 3.76 17.59 -0.50
N PRO A 89 3.26 18.82 -0.79
CA PRO A 89 1.88 19.03 -1.22
C PRO A 89 1.45 18.29 -2.49
N PHE A 90 2.39 17.84 -3.33
CA PHE A 90 2.10 17.09 -4.55
C PHE A 90 1.78 15.62 -4.29
N PHE A 91 2.22 15.03 -3.17
CA PHE A 91 2.17 13.57 -2.95
C PHE A 91 0.75 13.02 -3.02
N SER A 92 -0.22 13.72 -2.44
CA SER A 92 -1.64 13.34 -2.47
C SER A 92 -2.30 13.45 -3.85
N LYS A 93 -1.66 14.13 -4.81
CA LYS A 93 -2.15 14.33 -6.18
C LYS A 93 -1.55 13.33 -7.18
N LEU A 94 -0.60 12.50 -6.74
CA LEU A 94 0.01 11.45 -7.56
C LEU A 94 -1.02 10.35 -7.88
N PRO A 95 -0.77 9.47 -8.87
CA PRO A 95 -1.76 8.50 -9.35
C PRO A 95 -1.94 7.30 -8.38
N HIS A 96 -2.59 7.55 -7.25
CA HIS A 96 -2.88 6.54 -6.22
C HIS A 96 -3.94 5.53 -6.70
N PHE A 97 -3.70 4.26 -6.37
CA PHE A 97 -4.55 3.12 -6.62
C PHE A 97 -4.70 2.32 -5.33
N ASP A 98 -5.92 2.24 -4.80
CA ASP A 98 -6.21 1.60 -3.51
C ASP A 98 -7.00 0.30 -3.73
N ILE A 99 -6.36 -0.84 -3.44
CA ILE A 99 -6.96 -2.16 -3.62
C ILE A 99 -8.25 -2.31 -2.80
N LEU A 100 -8.28 -1.80 -1.57
CA LEU A 100 -9.47 -1.90 -0.72
C LEU A 100 -10.61 -1.05 -1.27
N GLN A 101 -10.30 0.10 -1.86
CA GLN A 101 -11.29 0.92 -2.54
C GLN A 101 -11.92 0.17 -3.72
N GLU A 102 -11.12 -0.48 -4.58
CA GLU A 102 -11.64 -1.25 -5.71
C GLU A 102 -12.48 -2.45 -5.25
N VAL A 103 -12.03 -3.19 -4.23
CA VAL A 103 -12.81 -4.28 -3.62
C VAL A 103 -14.14 -3.75 -3.09
N LYS A 104 -14.14 -2.61 -2.40
CA LYS A 104 -15.36 -2.01 -1.85
C LYS A 104 -16.32 -1.54 -2.93
N LYS A 105 -15.85 -1.07 -4.09
CA LYS A 105 -16.73 -0.68 -5.21
C LYS A 105 -17.57 -1.86 -5.72
N VAL A 106 -16.99 -3.05 -5.77
CA VAL A 106 -17.66 -4.26 -6.28
C VAL A 106 -18.43 -4.99 -5.18
N PHE A 107 -17.82 -5.20 -4.01
CA PHE A 107 -18.40 -6.01 -2.94
C PHE A 107 -19.27 -5.21 -1.95
N GLY A 108 -19.10 -3.88 -1.88
CA GLY A 108 -19.82 -3.00 -0.96
C GLY A 108 -19.29 -2.98 0.48
N LYS A 109 -18.45 -3.94 0.88
CA LYS A 109 -17.87 -4.05 2.23
C LYS A 109 -16.34 -4.02 2.22
N ARG A 110 -15.75 -3.70 3.36
CA ARG A 110 -14.30 -3.77 3.57
C ARG A 110 -13.90 -5.22 3.84
N VAL A 111 -12.72 -5.60 3.36
CA VAL A 111 -12.08 -6.88 3.61
C VAL A 111 -10.63 -6.59 3.99
N SER A 112 -10.04 -7.33 4.92
CA SER A 112 -8.63 -7.13 5.30
C SER A 112 -7.67 -7.66 4.23
N LEU A 113 -6.48 -7.06 4.14
CA LEU A 113 -5.38 -7.51 3.27
C LEU A 113 -5.07 -8.99 3.46
N ASP A 114 -4.92 -9.44 4.72
CA ASP A 114 -4.63 -10.83 5.07
C ASP A 114 -5.68 -11.81 4.53
N ASN A 115 -6.97 -11.53 4.77
CA ASN A 115 -8.06 -12.36 4.26
C ASN A 115 -8.04 -12.50 2.73
N ILE A 116 -7.79 -11.40 1.99
CA ILE A 116 -7.65 -11.45 0.53
C ILE A 116 -6.42 -12.28 0.15
N GLY A 117 -5.26 -12.00 0.77
CA GLY A 117 -4.01 -12.70 0.52
C GLY A 117 -4.12 -14.21 0.73
N ARG A 118 -4.74 -14.62 1.83
CA ARG A 118 -4.93 -16.02 2.20
C ARG A 118 -5.83 -16.77 1.23
N GLU A 119 -6.99 -16.21 0.90
CA GLU A 119 -7.97 -16.90 0.04
C GLU A 119 -7.64 -16.78 -1.45
N THR A 120 -6.93 -15.73 -1.86
CA THR A 120 -6.51 -15.53 -3.27
C THR A 120 -5.22 -16.25 -3.61
N LEU A 121 -4.21 -16.16 -2.72
CA LEU A 121 -2.85 -16.62 -3.00
C LEU A 121 -2.45 -17.87 -2.22
N GLY A 122 -3.28 -18.34 -1.26
CA GLY A 122 -2.95 -19.47 -0.40
C GLY A 122 -1.82 -19.19 0.59
N ILE A 123 -1.50 -17.92 0.84
CA ILE A 123 -0.42 -17.51 1.75
C ILE A 123 -0.98 -17.39 3.16
N THR A 124 -0.28 -17.95 4.14
CA THR A 124 -0.53 -17.70 5.56
C THR A 124 0.47 -16.66 6.06
N LYS A 125 0.00 -15.60 6.75
CA LYS A 125 0.89 -14.59 7.34
C LYS A 125 1.88 -15.21 8.33
N ILE A 126 3.05 -14.58 8.44
CA ILE A 126 4.15 -15.02 9.31
C ILE A 126 3.86 -14.64 10.78
N ASP A 127 3.10 -13.57 11.04
CA ASP A 127 2.45 -13.27 12.33
C ASP A 127 1.50 -12.06 12.14
N ASN A 128 0.68 -11.76 13.13
CA ASN A 128 -0.31 -10.67 13.09
C ASN A 128 0.36 -9.29 13.21
N GLY A 129 0.11 -8.40 12.23
CA GLY A 129 0.57 -7.00 12.23
C GLY A 129 0.09 -6.17 13.43
N ALA A 130 -0.83 -6.73 14.23
CA ALA A 130 -1.25 -6.20 15.52
C ALA A 130 -0.09 -5.85 16.48
N ASN A 131 1.12 -6.40 16.28
CA ASN A 131 2.28 -6.09 17.12
C ASN A 131 3.15 -4.93 16.61
N ALA A 132 2.89 -4.35 15.43
CA ALA A 132 3.78 -3.36 14.82
C ALA A 132 3.97 -2.10 15.68
N VAL A 133 2.88 -1.51 16.18
CA VAL A 133 2.95 -0.36 17.09
C VAL A 133 3.65 -0.73 18.40
N LEU A 134 3.42 -1.92 18.96
CA LEU A 134 4.13 -2.38 20.16
C LEU A 134 5.64 -2.48 19.95
N TYR A 135 6.07 -2.93 18.76
CA TYR A 135 7.48 -2.93 18.40
C TYR A 135 8.04 -1.52 18.23
N SER A 136 7.27 -0.60 17.64
CA SER A 136 7.65 0.82 17.55
C SER A 136 7.84 1.43 18.93
N GLN A 137 6.93 1.17 19.87
CA GLN A 137 7.00 1.67 21.24
C GLN A 137 8.19 1.10 22.02
N LYS A 138 8.52 -0.17 21.79
CA LYS A 138 9.65 -0.83 22.48
C LYS A 138 11.01 -0.30 22.02
N GLY A 139 11.15 0.05 20.73
CA GLY A 139 12.31 0.76 20.19
C GLY A 139 13.65 0.00 20.17
N ASP A 140 13.73 -1.22 20.70
CA ASP A 140 14.95 -2.01 20.66
C ASP A 140 15.24 -2.55 19.25
N ASN A 141 16.51 -2.88 18.96
CA ASN A 141 16.95 -3.32 17.63
C ASN A 141 16.17 -4.53 17.09
N LYS A 142 15.76 -5.46 17.97
CA LYS A 142 14.99 -6.65 17.56
C LYS A 142 13.58 -6.24 17.16
N SER A 143 12.94 -5.38 17.95
CA SER A 143 11.61 -4.84 17.66
C SER A 143 11.59 -3.99 16.40
N LEU A 144 12.55 -3.08 16.21
CA LEU A 144 12.65 -2.30 14.98
C LEU A 144 12.90 -3.19 13.75
N SER A 145 13.73 -4.22 13.87
CA SER A 145 13.92 -5.18 12.77
C SER A 145 12.64 -5.96 12.43
N LEU A 146 11.84 -6.33 13.44
CA LEU A 146 10.54 -6.97 13.23
C LEU A 146 9.54 -6.01 12.58
N LEU A 147 9.43 -4.79 13.09
CA LEU A 147 8.57 -3.74 12.55
C LEU A 147 8.83 -3.52 11.06
N LYS A 148 10.11 -3.35 10.68
CA LYS A 148 10.50 -3.25 9.28
C LYS A 148 10.06 -4.46 8.45
N LYS A 149 10.29 -5.68 8.94
CA LYS A 149 9.86 -6.91 8.24
C LYS A 149 8.35 -7.00 8.06
N TYR A 150 7.56 -6.55 9.02
CA TYR A 150 6.09 -6.55 8.89
C TYR A 150 5.63 -5.56 7.82
N CYS A 151 6.15 -4.34 7.85
CA CYS A 151 5.82 -3.34 6.84
C CYS A 151 6.26 -3.79 5.43
N GLU A 152 7.48 -4.31 5.27
CA GLU A 152 7.95 -4.89 4.00
C GLU A 152 7.08 -6.07 3.53
N ALA A 153 6.60 -6.91 4.46
CA ALA A 153 5.73 -8.03 4.14
C ALA A 153 4.35 -7.59 3.66
N ASP A 154 3.78 -6.53 4.23
CA ASP A 154 2.48 -6.00 3.80
C ASP A 154 2.59 -5.29 2.43
N VAL A 155 3.73 -4.66 2.12
CA VAL A 155 4.04 -4.19 0.76
C VAL A 155 4.14 -5.36 -0.23
N ASP A 156 4.86 -6.43 0.10
CA ASP A 156 4.98 -7.61 -0.78
C ASP A 156 3.61 -8.28 -1.00
N LEU A 157 2.82 -8.43 0.06
CA LEU A 157 1.49 -9.02 -0.04
C LEU A 157 0.56 -8.17 -0.91
N THR A 158 0.59 -6.85 -0.74
CA THR A 158 -0.15 -5.89 -1.57
C THR A 158 0.23 -6.03 -3.04
N ARG A 159 1.54 -6.08 -3.34
CA ARG A 159 2.05 -6.30 -4.70
C ARG A 159 1.57 -7.61 -5.31
N ARG A 160 1.66 -8.71 -4.57
CA ARG A 160 1.25 -10.04 -5.05
C ARG A 160 -0.25 -10.13 -5.30
N ILE A 161 -1.07 -9.51 -4.44
CA ILE A 161 -2.52 -9.42 -4.64
C ILE A 161 -2.83 -8.61 -5.90
N TYR A 162 -2.16 -7.46 -6.08
CA TYR A 162 -2.32 -6.63 -7.26
C TYR A 162 -1.93 -7.38 -8.55
N ASP A 163 -0.77 -8.05 -8.55
CA ASP A 163 -0.30 -8.85 -9.70
C ASP A 163 -1.27 -9.96 -10.07
N PHE A 164 -1.81 -10.66 -9.06
CA PHE A 164 -2.82 -11.69 -9.27
C PHE A 164 -4.09 -11.10 -9.86
N ALA A 165 -4.62 -10.02 -9.30
CA ALA A 165 -5.84 -9.38 -9.76
C ALA A 165 -5.69 -8.80 -11.17
N LEU A 166 -4.53 -8.22 -11.49
CA LEU A 166 -4.21 -7.68 -12.81
C LEU A 166 -4.29 -8.77 -13.89
N LYS A 167 -3.72 -9.96 -13.59
CA LYS A 167 -3.69 -11.12 -14.49
C LYS A 167 -5.01 -11.88 -14.57
N ASN A 168 -5.66 -12.11 -13.42
CA ASN A 168 -6.79 -13.05 -13.32
C ASN A 168 -8.16 -12.36 -13.23
N LYS A 169 -8.19 -11.02 -13.11
CA LYS A 169 -9.41 -10.19 -13.03
C LYS A 169 -10.36 -10.57 -11.91
N LYS A 170 -9.84 -11.16 -10.84
CA LYS A 170 -10.63 -11.60 -9.69
C LYS A 170 -9.84 -11.65 -8.40
N LEU A 171 -10.57 -11.61 -7.29
CA LEU A 171 -10.06 -11.77 -5.93
C LEU A 171 -10.99 -12.67 -5.12
N ARG A 172 -10.40 -13.41 -4.18
CA ARG A 172 -11.10 -14.29 -3.24
C ARG A 172 -10.88 -13.84 -1.80
N PHE A 173 -11.89 -14.01 -0.97
CA PHE A 173 -11.83 -13.76 0.48
C PHE A 173 -13.01 -14.46 1.17
N LYS A 174 -13.00 -14.50 2.51
CA LYS A 174 -14.18 -14.87 3.30
C LYS A 174 -14.94 -13.64 3.76
N ASP A 175 -16.26 -13.66 3.71
CA ASP A 175 -17.06 -12.59 4.29
C ASP A 175 -17.10 -12.65 5.84
N HIS A 176 -17.88 -11.76 6.45
CA HIS A 176 -18.03 -11.71 7.90
C HIS A 176 -18.63 -12.99 8.52
N TRP A 177 -19.33 -13.80 7.71
CA TRP A 177 -19.93 -15.07 8.12
C TRP A 177 -19.06 -16.27 7.73
N ASN A 178 -17.81 -16.05 7.34
CA ASN A 178 -16.86 -17.05 6.84
C ASN A 178 -17.26 -17.73 5.53
N ASN A 179 -18.24 -17.19 4.79
CA ASN A 179 -18.57 -17.74 3.48
C ASN A 179 -17.51 -17.33 2.46
N PRO A 180 -17.00 -18.26 1.63
CA PRO A 180 -16.11 -17.91 0.52
C PRO A 180 -16.82 -16.98 -0.47
N GLN A 181 -16.11 -15.93 -0.87
CA GLN A 181 -16.52 -14.97 -1.89
C GLN A 181 -15.45 -14.92 -2.98
N GLU A 182 -15.90 -14.78 -4.22
CA GLU A 182 -15.06 -14.43 -5.37
C GLU A 182 -15.70 -13.21 -6.04
N ILE A 183 -14.91 -12.16 -6.26
CA ILE A 183 -15.36 -10.95 -6.96
C ILE A 183 -14.53 -10.75 -8.22
N GLU A 184 -15.15 -10.23 -9.26
CA GLU A 184 -14.46 -9.74 -10.44
C GLU A 184 -13.92 -8.32 -10.16
N VAL A 185 -12.69 -8.05 -10.60
CA VAL A 185 -12.03 -6.76 -10.47
C VAL A 185 -11.26 -6.44 -11.74
N ASP A 186 -11.18 -5.17 -12.11
CA ASP A 186 -10.31 -4.73 -13.20
C ASP A 186 -9.22 -3.78 -12.71
N PHE A 187 -8.01 -4.31 -12.59
CA PHE A 187 -6.83 -3.54 -12.24
C PHE A 187 -6.05 -3.06 -13.47
N SER A 188 -6.62 -3.19 -14.68
CA SER A 188 -5.97 -2.74 -15.90
C SER A 188 -5.59 -1.26 -15.84
N TYR A 189 -4.62 -0.88 -16.65
CA TYR A 189 -4.39 0.52 -16.92
C TYR A 189 -5.54 1.00 -17.80
N ASN A 190 -6.37 1.89 -17.26
CA ASN A 190 -7.33 2.61 -18.08
C ASN A 190 -6.56 3.28 -19.21
N LYS A 191 -6.84 2.89 -20.46
CA LYS A 191 -6.41 3.67 -21.61
C LYS A 191 -7.11 5.03 -21.49
N THR A 192 -6.44 6.02 -20.94
CA THR A 192 -6.97 7.38 -20.89
C THR A 192 -5.95 8.31 -21.53
N GLU A 193 -6.32 8.71 -22.75
CA GLU A 193 -6.19 10.03 -23.37
C GLU A 193 -4.88 10.78 -23.17
N GLU A 194 -4.22 11.08 -24.30
CA GLU A 194 -3.13 12.03 -24.42
C GLU A 194 -3.40 13.24 -23.52
N LYS A 195 -2.53 13.47 -22.53
CA LYS A 195 -2.57 14.68 -21.72
C LYS A 195 -2.58 15.88 -22.68
N PRO A 196 -3.47 16.87 -22.52
CA PRO A 196 -3.38 18.09 -23.31
C PRO A 196 -1.98 18.65 -23.12
N GLN A 197 -1.27 18.82 -24.23
CA GLN A 197 0.01 19.49 -24.27
C GLN A 197 -0.16 20.83 -23.56
N LEU A 198 0.50 21.00 -22.42
CA LEU A 198 0.57 22.28 -21.72
C LEU A 198 1.20 23.26 -22.71
N GLY A 199 0.36 24.08 -23.34
CA GLY A 199 0.81 25.20 -24.15
C GLY A 199 1.64 26.11 -23.26
N LEU A 200 2.88 26.37 -23.66
CA LEU A 200 3.66 27.47 -23.08
C LEU A 200 2.91 28.77 -23.38
N PHE A 201 2.39 29.39 -22.33
CA PHE A 201 2.08 30.82 -22.29
C PHE A 201 2.93 31.44 -21.17
#